data_AF-A0A6P0N206-F1
#
_entry.id   AF-A0A6P0N206-F1
#
_cell.length_a   1.000
_cell.length_b   1.000
_cell.length_c   1.000
_cell.angle_alpha   90.00
_cell.angle_beta   90.00
_cell.angle_gamma   90.00
#
_symmetry.space_group_name_H-M   'P 1'
#
loop_
_entity.id
_entity.type
_entity.pdbx_description
1 polymer ?
#
loop_
_entity_poly.entity_id
_entity_poly.type
_entity_poly.pdbx_seq_one_letter_code
_entity_poly.pdbx_strand_id
1 'polypeptide(L)' 'MGLVRLKVRELAQEKGWTLKEVSDRSGVIYSTVRHYARCPGLKTIDYTSMDKLARTFDVMVQDLVEILEE' A
#
# COMPACT_ATOMS: atom_id res chain seq x y z
N MET A 1 17.43 4.40 9.92
CA MET A 1 16.39 4.69 8.90
C MET A 1 15.36 3.61 9.08
N GLY A 2 14.21 3.94 9.65
CA GLY A 2 13.16 2.97 9.94
C GLY A 2 12.72 2.16 8.72
N LEU A 3 12.18 0.98 9.00
CA LEU A 3 11.68 0.03 8.01
C LEU A 3 10.16 0.02 8.09
N VAL A 4 9.48 0.20 6.95
CA VAL A 4 8.01 0.23 6.90
C VAL A 4 7.46 -0.75 5.88
N ARG A 5 6.27 -1.29 6.13
CA ARG A 5 5.52 -2.14 5.19
C ARG A 5 4.17 -1.52 4.89
N LEU A 6 3.67 -1.71 3.67
CA LEU A 6 2.31 -1.33 3.31
C LEU A 6 1.39 -2.55 3.38
N LYS A 7 0.24 -2.39 4.04
CA LYS A 7 -0.81 -3.40 4.21
C LYS A 7 -1.72 -3.52 2.97
N VAL A 8 -1.17 -3.35 1.76
CA VAL A 8 -1.96 -3.33 0.51
C VAL A 8 -2.68 -4.66 0.29
N ARG A 9 -2.03 -5.78 0.61
CA ARG A 9 -2.60 -7.11 0.39
C ARG A 9 -3.75 -7.39 1.34
N GLU A 10 -3.58 -7.01 2.60
CA GLU A 10 -4.53 -7.18 3.68
C GLU A 10 -5.78 -6.34 3.40
N LEU A 11 -5.61 -5.05 3.12
CA LEU A 11 -6.72 -4.15 2.79
C LEU A 11 -7.45 -4.56 1.51
N ALA A 12 -6.73 -5.06 0.50
CA ALA A 12 -7.35 -5.60 -0.71
C ALA A 12 -8.18 -6.85 -0.40
N GLN A 13 -7.70 -7.75 0.46
CA GLN A 13 -8.44 -8.95 0.86
C GLN A 13 -9.69 -8.62 1.66
N GLU A 14 -9.61 -7.67 2.60
CA GLU A 14 -10.75 -7.20 3.40
C GLU A 14 -11.87 -6.62 2.52
N LYS A 15 -11.51 -5.86 1.49
CA LYS A 15 -12.46 -5.27 0.54
C LYS A 15 -12.89 -6.23 -0.59
N GLY A 16 -12.29 -7.42 -0.68
CA GLY A 16 -12.54 -8.38 -1.76
C GLY A 16 -11.99 -7.96 -3.12
N TRP A 17 -10.94 -7.14 -3.16
CA TRP A 17 -10.34 -6.62 -4.39
C TRP A 17 -9.10 -7.41 -4.82
N THR A 18 -8.92 -7.53 -6.13
CA THR A 18 -7.65 -7.97 -6.72
C THR A 18 -6.62 -6.82 -6.73
N LEU A 19 -5.33 -7.15 -6.79
CA LEU A 19 -4.27 -6.13 -6.94
C LEU A 19 -4.42 -5.33 -8.25
N LYS A 20 -5.06 -5.92 -9.27
CA LYS A 20 -5.39 -5.21 -10.51
C LYS A 20 -6.45 -4.15 -10.26
N GLU A 21 -7.53 -4.49 -9.56
CA GLU A 21 -8.55 -3.51 -9.19
C GLU A 21 -8.00 -2.41 -8.29
N VAL A 22 -7.09 -2.73 -7.37
CA VAL A 22 -6.40 -1.71 -6.56
C VAL A 22 -5.62 -0.74 -7.46
N SER A 23 -4.88 -1.25 -8.45
CA SER A 23 -4.19 -0.43 -9.46
C SER A 23 -5.17 0.47 -10.23
N ASP A 24 -6.26 -0.10 -10.73
CA ASP A 24 -7.25 0.62 -11.54
C ASP A 24 -7.98 1.70 -10.72
N ARG A 25 -8.31 1.43 -9.46
CA ARG A 25 -9.02 2.37 -8.56
C ARG A 25 -8.11 3.48 -8.02
N SER A 26 -6.86 3.15 -7.69
CA SER A 26 -5.93 4.10 -7.09
C SER A 26 -5.17 4.96 -8.10
N GLY A 27 -5.13 4.54 -9.36
CA GLY A 27 -4.27 5.16 -10.37
C GLY A 27 -2.78 4.99 -10.07
N VAL A 28 -2.42 4.04 -9.21
CA VAL A 28 -1.04 3.58 -8.97
C VAL A 28 -0.77 2.41 -9.92
N ILE A 29 0.36 2.44 -10.61
CA ILE A 29 0.72 1.42 -11.60
C ILE A 29 0.77 0.03 -10.92
N TYR A 30 0.22 -0.98 -11.60
CA TYR A 30 0.15 -2.35 -11.09
C TYR A 30 1.48 -2.92 -10.60
N SER A 31 2.61 -2.61 -11.24
CA SER A 31 3.93 -3.04 -10.79
C SER A 31 4.28 -2.49 -9.40
N THR A 32 3.95 -1.23 -9.13
CA THR A 32 4.11 -0.57 -7.83
C THR A 32 3.18 -1.18 -6.79
N VAL A 33 1.90 -1.37 -7.12
CA VAL A 33 0.93 -2.04 -6.23
C VAL A 33 1.41 -3.46 -5.87
N ARG A 34 1.85 -4.23 -6.87
CA ARG A 34 2.38 -5.59 -6.68
C ARG A 34 3.67 -5.59 -5.86
N HIS A 35 4.54 -4.60 -6.05
CA HIS A 35 5.75 -4.45 -5.26
C HIS A 35 5.40 -4.21 -3.79
N TYR A 36 4.55 -3.23 -3.50
CA TYR A 36 4.10 -2.92 -2.14
C TYR A 36 3.38 -4.07 -1.46
N ALA A 37 2.50 -4.79 -2.16
CA ALA A 37 1.77 -5.94 -1.62
C ALA A 37 2.67 -7.16 -1.30
N ARG A 38 3.89 -7.21 -1.82
CA ARG A 38 4.83 -8.34 -1.62
C ARG A 38 6.08 -7.96 -0.84
N CYS A 39 6.40 -6.68 -0.73
CA CYS A 39 7.62 -6.24 -0.10
C CYS A 39 7.47 -6.39 1.43
N PRO A 40 8.36 -7.17 2.08
CA PRO A 40 8.28 -7.36 3.52
C PRO A 40 8.68 -6.10 4.29
N GLY A 41 9.39 -5.16 3.67
CA GLY A 41 9.79 -3.90 4.28
C GLY A 41 10.52 -2.97 3.30
N LEU A 42 10.26 -1.68 3.43
CA LEU A 42 10.73 -0.60 2.56
C LEU A 42 11.46 0.43 3.43
N LYS A 43 12.62 0.89 2.96
CA LYS A 43 13.36 2.00 3.60
C LYS A 43 12.88 3.37 3.11
N THR A 44 12.25 3.40 1.93
CA THR A 44 11.76 4.61 1.28
C THR A 44 10.46 4.29 0.55
N ILE A 45 9.55 5.26 0.53
CA ILE A 45 8.25 5.13 -0.13
C ILE A 45 7.89 6.42 -0.83
N ASP A 46 7.23 6.30 -1.98
CA ASP A 46 6.66 7.45 -2.67
C ASP A 46 5.37 7.87 -1.96
N TYR A 47 5.37 9.07 -1.37
CA TYR A 47 4.23 9.59 -0.61
C TYR A 47 2.99 9.72 -1.50
N THR A 48 3.15 10.07 -2.77
CA THR A 48 2.03 10.22 -3.71
C THR A 48 1.29 8.90 -3.91
N SER A 49 2.02 7.81 -4.11
CA SER A 49 1.45 6.47 -4.26
C SER A 49 0.80 6.01 -2.96
N MET A 50 1.39 6.33 -1.81
CA MET A 50 0.85 6.01 -0.50
C MET A 50 -0.47 6.76 -0.22
N ASP A 51 -0.53 8.07 -0.46
CA ASP A 51 -1.74 8.89 -0.29
C ASP A 51 -2.88 8.42 -1.22
N LYS A 52 -2.57 8.11 -2.49
CA LYS A 52 -3.54 7.52 -3.42
C LYS A 52 -4.11 6.20 -2.91
N LEU A 53 -3.26 5.29 -2.41
CA LEU A 53 -3.70 4.02 -1.86
C LEU A 53 -4.55 4.22 -0.61
N ALA A 54 -4.14 5.09 0.31
CA ALA A 54 -4.89 5.39 1.54
C ALA A 54 -6.31 5.90 1.21
N ARG A 55 -6.43 6.86 0.29
CA ARG A 55 -7.72 7.35 -0.20
C ARG A 55 -8.56 6.29 -0.89
N THR A 56 -7.92 5.38 -1.64
CA THR A 56 -8.61 4.29 -2.35
C THR A 56 -9.20 3.27 -1.38
N PHE A 57 -8.47 2.97 -0.31
CA PHE A 57 -8.93 2.04 0.74
C PHE A 57 -9.87 2.70 1.76
N ASP A 58 -9.98 4.03 1.73
CA ASP A 58 -10.70 4.85 2.70
C ASP A 58 -10.17 4.65 4.12
N VAL A 59 -8.85 4.74 4.27
CA VAL A 59 -8.13 4.56 5.54
C VAL A 59 -7.13 5.69 5.75
N MET A 60 -6.72 5.93 7.00
CA MET A 60 -5.61 6.85 7.24
C MET A 60 -4.29 6.24 6.77
N VAL A 61 -3.32 7.09 6.43
CA VAL A 61 -1.97 6.65 6.05
C VAL A 61 -1.33 5.78 7.14
N GLN A 62 -1.60 6.09 8.41
CA GLN A 62 -1.12 5.32 9.57
C GLN A 62 -1.72 3.90 9.61
N ASP A 63 -2.94 3.71 9.11
CA ASP A 63 -3.59 2.40 9.02
C ASP A 63 -3.15 1.61 7.79
N LEU A 64 -2.65 2.29 6.76
CA LEU A 64 -2.06 1.66 5.58
C LEU A 64 -0.62 1.17 5.84
N VAL A 65 0.12 1.86 6.70
CA VAL A 65 1.54 1.59 6.99
C VAL A 65 1.68 0.76 8.26
N GLU A 66 2.70 -0.10 8.28
CA GLU A 66 3.17 -0.84 9.44
C GLU A 66 4.64 -0.50 9.65
N ILE A 67 5.00 -0.01 10.85
CA ILE A 67 6.40 0.29 11.21
C ILE A 67 7.01 -1.00 11.76
N LEU A 68 8.07 -1.48 11.10
CA LEU A 68 8.79 -2.69 11.47
C LEU A 68 10.02 -2.38 12.33
N GLU A 69 10.69 -1.26 12.05
CA GLU A 69 11.85 -0.74 12.78
C GLU A 69 11.82 0.80 12.77
N GLU A 70 12.23 1.46 13.86
CA GLU A 70 12.29 2.93 13.98
C GLU A 70 13.63 3.53 13.52
#